data_AF-A0A7C3QK80-F1
#
_entry.id   AF-A0A7C3QK80-F1
#
_cell.length_a   1.000
_cell.length_b   1.000
_cell.length_c   1.000
_cell.angle_alpha   90.00
_cell.angle_beta   90.00
_cell.angle_gamma   90.00
#
_symmetry.space_group_name_H-M   'P 1'
#
loop_
_entity.id
_entity.type
_entity.pdbx_description
1 polymer ?
#
loop_
_entity_poly.entity_id
_entity_poly.type
_entity_poly.pdbx_seq_one_letter_code
_entity_poly.pdbx_strand_id
1 'polypeptide(L)'
;MSFLTPAFLALGALAIPIILLYMLRLRRREVMVSSTMLWQKLLRDREANAPWQKLRRNLLLFLQLLILAGLVLALARPYLPIPSVINGSVVVLLDASASMQATDVAPSRFAAAKEETRRLIGDLGGGSQMTIIQAGLTPTVLNPATNDKAALRQAVETAQPENGATDWGAALALAAGAVQGSDNGRILLISDGGLPDDLPPLPVDVTYIPVGSSGENLALTALATRATEQGIQLFASIANEGETDQDALLSISLDDVLYDSRRISVPAGSAASVTWELPAGTAVIQAQLSEQADDNLPLDDTAWAAHEGGVSNRALLVTDGNLFLEQALGVLPGIEAFKAAPDTDLIYNEDGSPAFDL
;
A
#
# COMPACT_ATOMS: atom_id res chain seq x y z
N MET A 1 10.79 -10.35 25.25
CA MET A 1 9.71 -11.35 25.36
C MET A 1 8.41 -10.59 25.21
N SER A 2 7.65 -10.92 24.17
CA SER A 2 6.32 -10.33 23.98
C SER A 2 5.27 -11.34 24.44
N PHE A 3 4.11 -10.86 24.88
CA PHE A 3 3.03 -11.70 25.39
C PHE A 3 1.83 -11.53 24.47
N LEU A 4 1.21 -12.65 24.06
CA LEU A 4 0.03 -12.61 23.19
C LEU A 4 -1.20 -12.00 23.90
N THR A 5 -1.25 -12.09 25.23
CA THR A 5 -2.39 -11.67 26.04
C THR A 5 -1.92 -11.03 27.35
N PRO A 6 -1.38 -9.79 27.32
CA PRO A 6 -0.74 -9.15 28.48
C PRO A 6 -1.71 -8.93 29.66
N ALA A 7 -3.02 -8.87 29.40
CA ALA A 7 -4.05 -8.69 30.42
C ALA A 7 -4.05 -9.79 31.50
N PHE A 8 -3.66 -11.03 31.17
CA PHE A 8 -3.65 -12.13 32.14
C PHE A 8 -2.53 -12.03 33.19
N LEU A 9 -1.52 -11.16 32.98
CA LEU A 9 -0.53 -10.85 34.01
C LEU A 9 -1.17 -10.21 35.25
N ALA A 10 -2.32 -9.52 35.09
CA ALA A 10 -3.07 -8.96 36.21
C ALA A 10 -3.59 -10.03 37.19
N LEU A 11 -3.76 -11.28 36.75
CA LEU A 11 -4.10 -12.41 37.64
C LEU A 11 -2.99 -12.74 38.64
N GLY A 12 -1.76 -12.27 38.41
CA GLY A 12 -0.68 -12.32 39.41
C GLY A 12 -1.05 -11.58 40.71
N ALA A 13 -1.95 -10.59 40.66
CA ALA A 13 -2.45 -9.89 41.85
C ALA A 13 -3.18 -10.82 42.84
N LEU A 14 -3.62 -12.00 42.40
CA LEU A 14 -4.23 -13.03 43.26
C LEU A 14 -3.23 -13.61 44.29
N ALA A 15 -1.92 -13.40 44.10
CA ALA A 15 -0.91 -13.72 45.09
C ALA A 15 -1.08 -12.90 46.39
N ILE A 16 -1.56 -11.65 46.27
CA ILE A 16 -1.73 -10.72 47.40
C ILE A 16 -2.75 -11.26 48.42
N PRO A 17 -4.00 -11.61 48.05
CA PRO A 17 -4.96 -12.17 49.01
C PRO A 17 -4.53 -13.53 49.55
N ILE A 18 -3.81 -14.37 48.78
CA ILE A 18 -3.28 -15.65 49.26
C ILE A 18 -2.28 -15.41 50.40
N ILE A 19 -1.33 -14.49 50.20
CA ILE A 19 -0.35 -14.11 51.24
C ILE A 19 -1.05 -13.48 52.44
N LEU A 20 -2.04 -12.60 52.20
CA LEU A 20 -2.78 -11.90 53.25
C LEU A 20 -3.61 -12.86 54.11
N LEU A 21 -4.33 -13.81 53.50
CA LEU A 21 -5.06 -14.88 54.20
C LEU A 21 -4.12 -15.73 55.03
N TYR A 22 -2.93 -16.03 54.51
CA TYR A 22 -1.95 -16.83 55.24
C TYR A 22 -1.36 -16.08 56.44
N MET A 23 -1.18 -14.76 56.31
CA MET A 23 -0.71 -13.89 57.38
C MET A 23 -1.78 -13.69 58.48
N LEU A 24 -3.05 -13.58 58.08
CA LEU A 24 -4.20 -13.42 58.96
C LEU A 24 -4.63 -14.72 59.66
N ARG A 25 -4.15 -15.88 59.20
CA ARG A 25 -4.46 -17.18 59.81
C ARG A 25 -3.73 -17.36 61.14
N LEU A 26 -4.25 -16.71 62.18
CA LEU A 26 -3.81 -16.87 63.56
C LEU A 26 -4.29 -18.22 64.10
N ARG A 27 -3.49 -19.27 63.93
CA ARG A 27 -3.70 -20.52 64.67
C ARG A 27 -3.39 -20.27 66.15
N ARG A 28 -4.42 -19.94 66.92
CA ARG A 28 -4.36 -19.97 68.38
C ARG A 28 -4.44 -21.43 68.79
N ARG A 29 -3.33 -21.96 69.31
CA ARG A 29 -3.30 -23.28 69.91
C ARG A 29 -3.49 -23.07 71.39
N GLU A 30 -4.65 -23.45 71.90
CA GLU A 30 -4.90 -23.37 73.34
C GLU A 30 -4.06 -24.44 74.02
N VAL A 31 -3.16 -23.98 74.90
CA VAL A 31 -2.31 -24.85 75.71
C VAL A 31 -2.68 -24.56 77.15
N MET A 32 -3.19 -25.58 77.84
CA MET A 32 -3.50 -25.49 79.27
C MET A 32 -2.18 -25.41 80.05
N VAL A 33 -1.98 -24.31 80.76
CA VAL A 33 -0.82 -24.07 81.63
C VAL A 33 -1.28 -23.76 83.03
N SER A 34 -0.57 -24.30 84.03
CA SER A 34 -0.98 -24.26 85.45
C SER A 34 -0.88 -22.88 86.12
N SER A 35 -0.26 -21.87 85.48
CA SER A 35 -0.24 -20.49 85.98
C SER A 35 -0.03 -19.48 84.84
N THR A 36 -0.85 -18.42 84.80
CA THR A 36 -0.85 -17.38 83.76
C THR A 36 0.11 -16.21 84.03
N MET A 37 0.66 -16.12 85.24
CA MET A 37 1.42 -14.93 85.70
C MET A 37 2.80 -14.80 85.03
N LEU A 38 3.48 -15.92 84.77
CA LEU A 38 4.79 -15.96 84.10
C LEU A 38 4.71 -15.69 82.60
N TRP A 39 3.57 -16.02 81.97
CA TRP A 39 3.38 -15.86 80.53
C TRP A 39 3.07 -14.43 80.11
N GLN A 40 2.42 -13.63 80.96
CA GLN A 40 2.12 -12.22 80.68
C GLN A 40 3.36 -11.35 80.47
N LYS A 41 4.51 -11.69 81.07
CA LYS A 41 5.78 -10.97 80.86
C LYS A 41 6.52 -11.39 79.58
N LEU A 42 6.37 -12.63 79.13
CA LEU A 42 7.02 -13.18 77.92
C LEU A 42 6.29 -12.85 76.62
N LEU A 43 5.00 -12.51 76.69
CA LEU A 43 4.19 -12.19 75.53
C LEU A 43 4.46 -10.78 74.95
N ARG A 44 4.98 -9.84 75.75
CA ARG A 44 5.25 -8.46 75.30
C ARG A 44 6.44 -8.32 74.35
N ASP A 45 7.40 -9.25 74.37
CA ASP A 45 8.62 -9.15 73.53
C ASP A 45 8.52 -9.89 72.19
N ARG A 46 7.43 -10.65 71.94
CA ARG A 46 7.30 -11.49 70.73
C ARG A 46 6.33 -10.99 69.67
N GLU A 47 5.74 -9.81 69.84
CA GLU A 47 4.71 -9.31 68.92
C GLU A 47 5.26 -8.60 67.67
N ALA A 48 6.53 -8.15 67.67
CA ALA A 48 7.04 -7.32 66.57
C ALA A 48 7.54 -8.11 65.34
N ASN A 49 8.05 -9.34 65.49
CA ASN A 49 8.73 -10.08 64.39
C ASN A 49 8.06 -11.39 63.95
N ALA A 50 6.91 -11.74 64.52
CA ALA A 50 6.23 -13.02 64.26
C ALA A 50 5.66 -13.22 62.84
N PRO A 51 5.15 -12.21 62.10
CA PRO A 51 4.49 -12.48 60.82
C PRO A 51 5.49 -12.90 59.71
N TRP A 52 6.66 -12.25 59.65
CA TRP A 52 7.67 -12.50 58.61
C TRP A 52 8.48 -13.80 58.83
N GLN A 53 8.67 -14.24 60.07
CA GLN A 53 9.32 -15.53 60.36
C GLN A 53 8.45 -16.74 59.95
N LYS A 54 7.11 -16.61 59.96
CA LYS A 54 6.20 -17.67 59.52
C LYS A 54 6.19 -17.84 58.00
N LEU A 55 6.39 -16.75 57.27
CA LEU A 55 6.47 -16.77 55.80
C LEU A 55 7.69 -17.57 55.32
N ARG A 56 8.84 -17.44 56.01
CA ARG A 56 10.08 -18.15 55.68
C ARG A 56 10.02 -19.67 55.88
N ARG A 57 9.07 -20.18 56.66
CA ARG A 57 9.06 -21.59 57.11
C ARG A 57 7.95 -22.44 56.48
N ASN A 58 7.27 -21.92 55.46
CA ASN A 58 6.09 -22.57 54.89
C ASN A 58 6.28 -22.94 53.43
N LEU A 59 6.82 -24.14 53.21
CA LEU A 59 7.05 -24.71 51.88
C LEU A 59 5.76 -24.78 51.04
N LEU A 60 4.61 -25.00 51.68
CA LEU A 60 3.29 -25.03 51.03
C LEU A 60 2.89 -23.69 50.41
N LEU A 61 3.23 -22.56 51.05
CA LEU A 61 2.92 -21.25 50.50
C LEU A 61 3.76 -20.97 49.25
N PHE A 62 5.06 -21.28 49.30
CA PHE A 62 5.93 -21.16 48.14
C PHE A 62 5.45 -22.04 46.98
N LEU A 63 5.01 -23.27 47.27
CA LEU A 63 4.48 -24.18 46.25
C LEU A 63 3.19 -23.61 45.62
N GLN A 64 2.28 -23.05 46.41
CA GLN A 64 1.07 -22.39 45.91
C GLN A 64 1.38 -21.19 45.03
N LEU A 65 2.33 -20.34 45.44
CA LEU A 65 2.77 -19.20 44.64
C LEU A 65 3.47 -19.63 43.34
N LEU A 66 4.23 -20.72 43.37
CA LEU A 66 4.90 -21.27 42.18
C LEU A 66 3.87 -21.86 41.20
N ILE A 67 2.87 -22.58 41.70
CA ILE A 67 1.76 -23.07 40.87
C ILE A 67 0.99 -21.90 40.25
N LEU A 68 0.68 -20.86 41.03
CA LEU A 68 0.02 -19.66 40.52
C LEU A 68 0.87 -18.96 39.47
N ALA A 69 2.17 -18.78 39.70
CA ALA A 69 3.09 -18.21 38.72
C ALA A 69 3.15 -19.05 37.44
N GLY A 70 3.19 -20.37 37.55
CA GLY A 70 3.15 -21.29 36.41
C GLY A 70 1.85 -21.17 35.61
N LEU A 71 0.70 -21.07 36.28
CA LEU A 71 -0.60 -20.86 35.63
C LEU A 71 -0.69 -19.50 34.93
N VAL A 72 -0.24 -18.43 35.59
CA VAL A 72 -0.21 -17.09 35.00
C VAL A 72 0.70 -17.07 33.77
N LEU A 73 1.88 -17.71 33.83
CA LEU A 73 2.78 -17.82 32.67
C LEU A 73 2.18 -18.68 31.55
N ALA A 74 1.55 -19.80 31.87
CA ALA A 74 0.88 -20.64 30.88
C ALA A 74 -0.26 -19.90 30.16
N LEU A 75 -1.02 -19.07 30.89
CA LEU A 75 -2.09 -18.24 30.33
C LEU A 75 -1.56 -17.01 29.57
N ALA A 76 -0.47 -16.40 30.04
CA ALA A 76 0.17 -15.27 29.38
C ALA A 76 0.90 -15.66 28.09
N ARG A 77 1.13 -16.96 27.86
CA ARG A 77 1.75 -17.55 26.66
C ARG A 77 2.98 -16.75 26.19
N PRO A 78 4.06 -16.73 27.00
CA PRO A 78 5.30 -16.08 26.59
C PRO A 78 5.82 -16.76 25.31
N TYR A 79 6.07 -15.96 24.28
CA TYR A 79 6.74 -16.45 23.08
C TYR A 79 8.08 -15.74 22.90
N LEU A 80 9.04 -16.49 22.37
CA LEU A 80 10.30 -15.97 21.88
C LEU A 80 10.12 -15.79 20.37
N PRO A 81 10.14 -14.55 19.85
CA PRO A 81 10.21 -14.34 18.42
C PRO A 81 11.56 -14.86 17.94
N ILE A 82 11.57 -16.06 17.38
CA ILE A 82 12.71 -16.57 16.62
C ILE A 82 12.57 -15.93 15.24
N PRO A 83 13.62 -15.28 14.69
CA PRO A 83 13.60 -14.84 13.31
C PRO A 83 13.18 -16.02 12.43
N SER A 84 12.06 -15.88 11.74
CA SER A 84 11.56 -16.93 10.85
C SER A 84 12.53 -17.05 9.69
N VAL A 85 13.51 -17.94 9.79
CA VAL A 85 14.47 -18.16 8.71
C VAL A 85 13.69 -18.63 7.49
N ILE A 86 13.75 -17.84 6.42
CA ILE A 86 13.10 -18.19 5.17
C ILE A 86 13.95 -19.27 4.50
N ASN A 87 13.44 -20.50 4.50
CA ASN A 87 14.05 -21.67 3.86
C ASN A 87 13.43 -21.93 2.48
N GLY A 88 14.24 -22.40 1.52
CA GLY A 88 13.81 -22.84 0.19
C GLY A 88 13.99 -21.79 -0.92
N SER A 89 13.25 -21.97 -2.02
CA SER A 89 13.17 -21.02 -3.13
C SER A 89 12.02 -20.06 -2.90
N VAL A 90 12.31 -18.78 -2.74
CA VAL A 90 11.29 -17.75 -2.46
C VAL A 90 11.21 -16.76 -3.60
N VAL A 91 10.01 -16.54 -4.10
CA VAL A 91 9.75 -15.48 -5.07
C VAL A 91 9.02 -14.36 -4.35
N VAL A 92 9.60 -13.17 -4.34
CA VAL A 92 8.95 -11.96 -3.86
C VAL A 92 8.34 -11.25 -5.05
N LEU A 93 7.03 -11.06 -5.00
CA LEU A 93 6.27 -10.28 -5.96
C LEU A 93 5.98 -8.92 -5.31
N LEU A 94 6.69 -7.90 -5.77
CA LEU A 94 6.59 -6.53 -5.28
C LEU A 94 5.63 -5.77 -6.19
N ASP A 95 4.48 -5.39 -5.66
CA ASP A 95 3.53 -4.54 -6.37
C ASP A 95 4.11 -3.14 -6.60
N ALA A 96 4.02 -2.70 -7.84
CA ALA A 96 4.49 -1.42 -8.34
C ALA A 96 3.34 -0.65 -9.02
N SER A 97 2.09 -0.99 -8.70
CA SER A 97 0.91 -0.25 -9.16
C SER A 97 0.94 1.24 -8.73
N ALA A 98 0.10 2.04 -9.39
CA ALA A 98 -0.08 3.45 -9.06
C ALA A 98 -0.50 3.67 -7.59
N SER A 99 -1.36 2.81 -7.05
CA SER A 99 -1.84 2.90 -5.66
C SER A 99 -0.73 2.69 -4.63
N MET A 100 0.34 1.99 -4.99
CA MET A 100 1.53 1.86 -4.14
C MET A 100 2.29 3.19 -3.95
N GLN A 101 1.96 4.23 -4.70
CA GLN A 101 2.51 5.58 -4.48
C GLN A 101 1.77 6.36 -3.40
N ALA A 102 0.70 5.81 -2.83
CA ALA A 102 -0.06 6.45 -1.77
C ALA A 102 0.77 6.69 -0.50
N THR A 103 0.43 7.75 0.25
CA THR A 103 1.17 8.27 1.41
C THR A 103 0.51 8.00 2.76
N ASP A 104 -0.50 7.14 2.80
CA ASP A 104 -1.12 6.63 4.05
C ASP A 104 -0.09 5.96 4.97
N VAL A 105 0.99 5.41 4.40
CA VAL A 105 2.20 4.98 5.12
C VAL A 105 3.39 5.79 4.65
N ALA A 106 4.08 6.44 5.59
CA ALA A 106 5.23 7.27 5.26
C ALA A 106 6.47 6.44 4.84
N PRO A 107 7.24 6.88 3.81
CA PRO A 107 6.95 8.01 2.92
C PRO A 107 5.97 7.65 1.78
N SER A 108 5.84 6.37 1.43
CA SER A 108 4.78 5.83 0.57
C SER A 108 4.61 4.33 0.82
N ARG A 109 3.50 3.72 0.38
CA ARG A 109 3.28 2.27 0.44
C ARG A 109 4.43 1.50 -0.24
N PHE A 110 4.88 1.95 -1.41
CA PHE A 110 5.98 1.32 -2.13
C PHE A 110 7.29 1.36 -1.35
N ALA A 111 7.57 2.47 -0.64
CA ALA A 111 8.75 2.55 0.22
C ALA A 111 8.65 1.59 1.41
N ALA A 112 7.46 1.44 2.02
CA ALA A 112 7.22 0.45 3.06
C ALA A 112 7.37 -0.99 2.54
N ALA A 113 6.88 -1.28 1.33
CA ALA A 113 7.04 -2.56 0.66
C ALA A 113 8.51 -2.91 0.37
N LYS A 114 9.31 -1.91 -0.05
CA LYS A 114 10.78 -2.05 -0.19
C LYS A 114 11.43 -2.38 1.15
N GLU A 115 11.05 -1.71 2.22
CA GLU A 115 11.61 -1.98 3.55
C GLU A 115 11.25 -3.39 4.06
N GLU A 116 10.00 -3.81 3.87
CA GLU A 116 9.59 -5.18 4.21
C GLU A 116 10.35 -6.21 3.37
N THR A 117 10.58 -5.94 2.09
CA THR A 117 11.44 -6.79 1.24
C THR A 117 12.87 -6.85 1.76
N ARG A 118 13.46 -5.72 2.20
CA ARG A 118 14.80 -5.71 2.83
C ARG A 118 14.85 -6.55 4.09
N ARG A 119 13.79 -6.54 4.90
CA ARG A 119 13.66 -7.39 6.09
C ARG A 119 13.65 -8.88 5.72
N LEU A 120 12.85 -9.26 4.70
CA LEU A 120 12.82 -10.64 4.18
C LEU A 120 14.17 -11.11 3.63
N ILE A 121 14.92 -10.23 2.94
CA ILE A 121 16.30 -10.53 2.49
C ILE A 121 17.23 -10.76 3.70
N GLY A 122 17.04 -9.98 4.78
CA GLY A 122 17.74 -10.17 6.05
C GLY A 122 17.51 -11.56 6.65
N ASP A 123 16.25 -12.00 6.66
CA ASP A 123 15.79 -13.28 7.22
C ASP A 123 16.04 -14.49 6.31
N LEU A 124 16.54 -14.28 5.09
CA LEU A 124 16.87 -15.34 4.14
C LEU A 124 17.99 -16.26 4.69
N GLY A 125 17.71 -17.57 4.76
CA GLY A 125 18.66 -18.59 5.20
C GLY A 125 19.80 -18.82 4.21
N GLY A 126 20.95 -19.32 4.68
CA GLY A 126 22.15 -19.47 3.85
C GLY A 126 22.04 -20.49 2.70
N GLY A 127 21.11 -21.44 2.80
CA GLY A 127 20.81 -22.42 1.73
C GLY A 127 19.62 -22.05 0.86
N SER A 128 19.04 -20.86 1.06
CA SER A 128 17.83 -20.42 0.38
C SER A 128 18.16 -19.49 -0.77
N GLN A 129 17.29 -19.44 -1.76
CA GLN A 129 17.40 -18.51 -2.88
C GLN A 129 16.15 -17.63 -2.93
N MET A 130 16.35 -16.37 -3.33
CA MET A 130 15.28 -15.41 -3.53
C MET A 130 15.31 -14.87 -4.96
N THR A 131 14.14 -14.77 -5.57
CA THR A 131 13.90 -14.05 -6.83
C THR A 131 13.02 -12.86 -6.51
N ILE A 132 13.31 -11.70 -7.09
CA ILE A 132 12.52 -10.48 -6.91
C ILE A 132 11.89 -10.12 -8.25
N ILE A 133 10.57 -10.01 -8.25
CA ILE A 133 9.76 -9.66 -9.42
C ILE A 133 9.01 -8.38 -9.09
N GLN A 134 9.14 -7.38 -9.95
CA GLN A 134 8.30 -6.18 -9.92
C GLN A 134 7.01 -6.49 -10.69
N ALA A 135 5.87 -6.34 -10.03
CA ALA A 135 4.56 -6.50 -10.62
C ALA A 135 3.98 -5.11 -10.91
N GLY A 136 3.97 -4.72 -12.18
CA GLY A 136 3.41 -3.46 -12.66
C GLY A 136 2.60 -3.69 -13.94
N LEU A 137 2.55 -2.69 -14.83
CA LEU A 137 1.91 -2.80 -16.15
C LEU A 137 2.54 -3.92 -16.98
N THR A 138 3.85 -4.10 -16.85
CA THR A 138 4.57 -5.23 -17.44
C THR A 138 5.47 -5.84 -16.37
N PRO A 139 5.13 -7.04 -15.86
CA PRO A 139 5.92 -7.68 -14.81
C PRO A 139 7.35 -7.99 -15.25
N THR A 140 8.32 -7.65 -14.41
CA THR A 140 9.74 -7.83 -14.72
C THR A 140 10.49 -8.51 -13.58
N VAL A 141 11.43 -9.40 -13.93
CA VAL A 141 12.33 -10.02 -12.93
C VAL A 141 13.47 -9.03 -12.66
N LEU A 142 13.43 -8.36 -11.51
CA LEU A 142 14.49 -7.44 -11.10
C LEU A 142 15.78 -8.18 -10.75
N ASN A 143 15.64 -9.37 -10.14
CA ASN A 143 16.78 -10.22 -9.85
C ASN A 143 16.38 -11.70 -9.87
N PRO A 144 17.09 -12.56 -10.62
CA PRO A 144 16.84 -14.00 -10.65
C PRO A 144 17.23 -14.67 -9.32
N ALA A 145 16.88 -15.95 -9.17
CA ALA A 145 17.13 -16.73 -7.96
C ALA A 145 18.60 -16.66 -7.52
N THR A 146 18.85 -16.03 -6.36
CA THR A 146 20.19 -15.93 -5.76
C THR A 146 20.12 -15.98 -4.24
N ASN A 147 21.23 -16.33 -3.60
CA ASN A 147 21.42 -16.21 -2.16
C ASN A 147 22.27 -14.97 -1.80
N ASP A 148 22.73 -14.20 -2.79
CA ASP A 148 23.49 -12.97 -2.57
C ASP A 148 22.58 -11.84 -2.08
N LYS A 149 22.63 -11.59 -0.77
CA LYS A 149 21.86 -10.53 -0.11
C LYS A 149 22.23 -9.13 -0.60
N ALA A 150 23.45 -8.90 -1.09
CA ALA A 150 23.86 -7.60 -1.61
C ALA A 150 23.19 -7.32 -2.97
N ALA A 151 23.23 -8.30 -3.87
CA ALA A 151 22.56 -8.22 -5.17
C ALA A 151 21.03 -8.02 -5.02
N LEU A 152 20.40 -8.77 -4.10
CA LEU A 152 18.98 -8.63 -3.81
C LEU A 152 18.61 -7.23 -3.30
N ARG A 153 19.41 -6.68 -2.37
CA ARG A 153 19.18 -5.31 -1.87
C ARG A 153 19.32 -4.28 -2.98
N GLN A 154 20.32 -4.41 -3.85
CA GLN A 154 20.51 -3.51 -4.97
C GLN A 154 19.31 -3.55 -5.93
N ALA A 155 18.78 -4.73 -6.22
CA ALA A 155 17.60 -4.89 -7.06
C ALA A 155 16.36 -4.20 -6.47
N VAL A 156 16.15 -4.32 -5.16
CA VAL A 156 15.08 -3.59 -4.45
C VAL A 156 15.28 -2.08 -4.54
N GLU A 157 16.53 -1.59 -4.44
CA GLU A 157 16.79 -0.16 -4.56
C GLU A 157 16.44 0.39 -5.95
N THR A 158 16.71 -0.37 -7.01
CA THR A 158 16.41 0.04 -8.39
C THR A 158 14.92 -0.04 -8.74
N ALA A 159 14.11 -0.77 -7.97
CA ALA A 159 12.67 -0.88 -8.18
C ALA A 159 12.00 0.49 -8.05
N GLN A 160 11.06 0.79 -8.96
CA GLN A 160 10.28 2.03 -9.00
C GLN A 160 8.80 1.70 -9.24
N PRO A 161 7.88 2.45 -8.62
CA PRO A 161 6.46 2.32 -8.90
C PRO A 161 6.13 2.85 -10.31
N GLU A 162 5.04 2.35 -10.88
CA GLU A 162 4.53 2.71 -12.20
C GLU A 162 3.20 3.45 -12.07
N ASN A 163 2.85 4.27 -13.07
CA ASN A 163 1.59 5.01 -13.11
C ASN A 163 0.50 4.19 -13.80
N GLY A 164 0.25 2.97 -13.32
CA GLY A 164 -0.73 2.07 -13.91
C GLY A 164 -1.17 0.94 -12.97
N ALA A 165 -2.13 0.14 -13.43
CA ALA A 165 -2.57 -1.05 -12.73
C ALA A 165 -1.62 -2.23 -12.97
N THR A 166 -1.53 -3.12 -11.99
CA THR A 166 -0.70 -4.33 -12.08
C THR A 166 -1.36 -5.41 -12.94
N ASP A 167 -0.63 -5.98 -13.89
CA ASP A 167 -1.05 -7.20 -14.59
C ASP A 167 -0.79 -8.43 -13.70
N TRP A 168 -1.74 -8.70 -12.81
CA TRP A 168 -1.66 -9.82 -11.87
C TRP A 168 -1.55 -11.19 -12.57
N GLY A 169 -2.21 -11.36 -13.72
CA GLY A 169 -2.17 -12.62 -14.46
C GLY A 169 -0.76 -12.92 -14.97
N ALA A 170 -0.12 -11.93 -15.62
CA ALA A 170 1.26 -12.05 -16.09
C ALA A 170 2.26 -12.15 -14.92
N ALA A 171 2.05 -11.38 -13.85
CA ALA A 171 2.96 -11.34 -12.70
C ALA A 171 2.99 -12.68 -11.97
N LEU A 172 1.83 -13.28 -11.74
CA LEU A 172 1.69 -14.59 -11.12
C LEU A 172 2.17 -15.72 -12.02
N ALA A 173 1.95 -15.64 -13.33
CA ALA A 173 2.51 -16.61 -14.28
C ALA A 173 4.05 -16.59 -14.27
N LEU A 174 4.65 -15.41 -14.23
CA LEU A 174 6.10 -15.24 -14.13
C LEU A 174 6.63 -15.78 -12.80
N ALA A 175 5.94 -15.50 -11.69
CA ALA A 175 6.27 -16.03 -10.38
C ALA A 175 6.17 -17.57 -10.34
N ALA A 176 5.12 -18.15 -10.92
CA ALA A 176 4.95 -19.60 -11.01
C ALA A 176 6.09 -20.26 -11.79
N GLY A 177 6.50 -19.67 -12.92
CA GLY A 177 7.66 -20.12 -13.70
C GLY A 177 8.98 -20.05 -12.92
N ALA A 178 9.17 -19.00 -12.11
CA ALA A 178 10.35 -18.82 -11.28
C ALA A 178 10.46 -19.82 -10.10
N VAL A 179 9.33 -20.38 -9.65
CA VAL A 179 9.30 -21.42 -8.60
C VAL A 179 9.30 -22.84 -9.16
N GLN A 180 9.07 -23.00 -10.47
CA GLN A 180 8.91 -24.32 -11.08
C GLN A 180 10.19 -25.18 -10.95
N GLY A 181 10.07 -26.36 -10.34
CA GLY A 181 11.19 -27.28 -10.14
C GLY A 181 11.97 -27.08 -8.83
N SER A 182 11.57 -26.12 -7.99
CA SER A 182 12.16 -25.91 -6.66
C SER A 182 11.49 -26.77 -5.60
N ASP A 183 12.30 -27.49 -4.82
CA ASP A 183 11.82 -28.17 -3.61
C ASP A 183 11.47 -27.11 -2.55
N ASN A 184 10.20 -27.09 -2.11
CA ASN A 184 9.68 -26.18 -1.08
C ASN A 184 9.64 -24.69 -1.51
N GLY A 185 9.16 -24.45 -2.73
CA GLY A 185 8.94 -23.12 -3.28
C GLY A 185 7.81 -22.34 -2.59
N ARG A 186 7.96 -21.03 -2.41
CA ARG A 186 6.93 -20.13 -1.87
C ARG A 186 6.89 -18.81 -2.61
N ILE A 187 5.69 -18.24 -2.75
CA ILE A 187 5.49 -16.90 -3.31
C ILE A 187 5.10 -15.96 -2.17
N LEU A 188 5.83 -14.86 -2.01
CA LEU A 188 5.51 -13.77 -1.09
C LEU A 188 5.02 -12.60 -1.92
N LEU A 189 3.74 -12.27 -1.78
CA LEU A 189 3.12 -11.16 -2.48
C LEU A 189 3.04 -9.97 -1.54
N ILE A 190 3.70 -8.86 -1.90
CA ILE A 190 3.69 -7.61 -1.15
C ILE A 190 2.92 -6.57 -1.96
N SER A 191 1.73 -6.19 -1.50
CA SER A 191 0.79 -5.32 -2.22
C SER A 191 -0.17 -4.65 -1.24
N ASP A 192 -0.83 -3.59 -1.70
CA ASP A 192 -1.91 -2.91 -1.00
C ASP A 192 -3.30 -3.50 -1.30
N GLY A 193 -3.39 -4.46 -2.23
CA GLY A 193 -4.60 -5.22 -2.50
C GLY A 193 -4.98 -5.15 -3.98
N GLY A 194 -6.26 -4.95 -4.26
CA GLY A 194 -6.76 -4.81 -5.64
C GLY A 194 -6.54 -6.04 -6.52
N LEU A 195 -6.35 -7.22 -5.92
CA LEU A 195 -6.22 -8.47 -6.66
C LEU A 195 -7.57 -8.88 -7.26
N PRO A 196 -7.61 -9.32 -8.52
CA PRO A 196 -8.83 -9.83 -9.12
C PRO A 196 -9.26 -11.13 -8.42
N ASP A 197 -10.56 -11.38 -8.36
CA ASP A 197 -11.13 -12.58 -7.72
C ASP A 197 -10.70 -13.89 -8.42
N ASP A 198 -10.41 -13.82 -9.72
CA ASP A 198 -10.01 -14.95 -10.56
C ASP A 198 -8.49 -14.96 -10.76
N LEU A 199 -7.76 -15.37 -9.73
CA LEU A 199 -6.32 -15.60 -9.85
C LEU A 199 -6.04 -16.99 -10.42
N PRO A 200 -5.04 -17.13 -11.32
CA PRO A 200 -4.65 -18.43 -11.83
C PRO A 200 -4.22 -19.35 -10.68
N PRO A 201 -4.53 -20.66 -10.75
CA PRO A 201 -4.09 -21.61 -9.72
C PRO A 201 -2.57 -21.67 -9.71
N LEU A 202 -1.97 -21.42 -8.55
CA LEU A 202 -0.53 -21.42 -8.36
C LEU A 202 -0.04 -22.77 -7.85
N PRO A 203 1.14 -23.23 -8.29
CA PRO A 203 1.68 -24.54 -7.92
C PRO A 203 2.21 -24.60 -6.47
N VAL A 204 2.25 -23.46 -5.77
CA VAL A 204 2.86 -23.31 -4.45
C VAL A 204 2.05 -22.37 -3.56
N ASP A 205 2.31 -22.44 -2.25
CA ASP A 205 1.70 -21.54 -1.26
C ASP A 205 2.07 -20.08 -1.52
N VAL A 206 1.05 -19.23 -1.54
CA VAL A 206 1.18 -17.76 -1.62
C VAL A 206 0.93 -17.17 -0.24
N THR A 207 1.88 -16.40 0.25
CA THR A 207 1.70 -15.58 1.45
C THR A 207 1.51 -14.13 1.04
N TYR A 208 0.34 -13.58 1.36
CA TYR A 208 0.05 -12.18 1.15
C TYR A 208 0.56 -11.33 2.33
N ILE A 209 1.31 -10.28 2.01
CA ILE A 209 1.86 -9.32 2.96
C ILE A 209 1.23 -7.96 2.62
N PRO A 210 0.16 -7.56 3.33
CA PRO A 210 -0.52 -6.30 3.07
C PRO A 210 0.37 -5.11 3.39
N VAL A 211 0.29 -4.08 2.55
CA VAL A 211 0.95 -2.78 2.76
C VAL A 211 -0.08 -1.67 2.70
N GLY A 212 0.01 -0.73 3.63
CA GLY A 212 -0.95 0.38 3.70
C GLY A 212 -2.21 0.05 4.49
N SER A 213 -3.09 1.04 4.55
CA SER A 213 -4.43 0.99 5.09
C SER A 213 -5.37 1.77 4.18
N SER A 214 -6.66 1.49 4.22
CA SER A 214 -7.64 2.38 3.59
C SER A 214 -7.52 3.79 4.18
N GLY A 215 -7.69 4.80 3.34
CA GLY A 215 -7.58 6.19 3.73
C GLY A 215 -8.39 7.07 2.78
N GLU A 216 -8.48 8.35 3.13
CA GLU A 216 -9.17 9.37 2.35
C GLU A 216 -8.50 9.56 0.98
N ASN A 217 -9.31 9.62 -0.08
CA ASN A 217 -8.84 9.79 -1.46
C ASN A 217 -9.91 10.47 -2.32
N LEU A 218 -9.54 11.54 -3.02
CA LEU A 218 -10.44 12.24 -3.94
C LEU A 218 -9.81 12.32 -5.34
N ALA A 219 -10.31 11.51 -6.26
CA ALA A 219 -9.64 11.27 -7.53
C ALA A 219 -10.35 11.91 -8.73
N LEU A 220 -9.58 12.46 -9.68
CA LEU A 220 -10.09 12.72 -11.04
C LEU A 220 -10.15 11.40 -11.81
N THR A 221 -11.33 10.78 -11.85
CA THR A 221 -11.54 9.47 -12.48
C THR A 221 -11.83 9.54 -13.98
N ALA A 222 -12.26 10.70 -14.48
CA ALA A 222 -12.47 10.90 -15.91
C ALA A 222 -12.28 12.36 -16.30
N LEU A 223 -11.62 12.57 -17.46
CA LEU A 223 -11.56 13.85 -18.14
C LEU A 223 -11.70 13.59 -19.64
N ALA A 224 -12.76 14.13 -20.25
CA ALA A 224 -13.07 13.86 -21.64
C ALA A 224 -13.58 15.12 -22.35
N THR A 225 -13.21 15.28 -23.61
CA THR A 225 -13.68 16.38 -24.45
C THR A 225 -14.58 15.88 -25.56
N ARG A 226 -15.52 16.72 -25.98
CA ARG A 226 -16.40 16.46 -27.11
C ARG A 226 -16.61 17.74 -27.90
N ALA A 227 -16.47 17.68 -29.22
CA ALA A 227 -16.83 18.80 -30.10
C ALA A 227 -18.35 18.99 -30.13
N THR A 228 -18.79 20.24 -30.07
CA THR A 228 -20.19 20.68 -30.22
C THR A 228 -20.27 21.74 -31.32
N GLU A 229 -21.48 22.11 -31.76
CA GLU A 229 -21.67 23.17 -32.76
C GLU A 229 -21.17 24.55 -32.27
N GLN A 230 -21.03 24.73 -30.96
CA GLN A 230 -20.72 26.01 -30.31
C GLN A 230 -19.30 26.07 -29.76
N GLY A 231 -18.54 24.98 -29.80
CA GLY A 231 -17.19 24.91 -29.25
C GLY A 231 -16.83 23.49 -28.79
N ILE A 232 -16.18 23.40 -27.64
CA ILE A 232 -15.73 22.15 -27.04
C ILE A 232 -16.41 21.99 -25.70
N GLN A 233 -17.05 20.86 -25.48
CA GLN A 233 -17.60 20.49 -24.18
C GLN A 233 -16.60 19.62 -23.43
N LEU A 234 -16.20 20.03 -22.24
CA LEU A 234 -15.36 19.26 -21.32
C LEU A 234 -16.22 18.60 -20.26
N PHE A 235 -16.01 17.31 -20.03
CA PHE A 235 -16.57 16.53 -18.94
C PHE A 235 -15.47 16.13 -17.97
N ALA A 236 -15.67 16.38 -16.68
CA ALA A 236 -14.82 15.86 -15.62
C ALA A 236 -15.66 15.07 -14.61
N SER A 237 -15.13 13.94 -14.15
CA SER A 237 -15.70 13.12 -13.07
C SER A 237 -14.71 13.04 -11.92
N ILE A 238 -15.21 13.24 -10.72
CA ILE A 238 -14.47 13.23 -9.47
C ILE A 238 -15.10 12.18 -8.57
N ALA A 239 -14.32 11.24 -8.07
CA ALA A 239 -14.80 10.21 -7.16
C ALA A 239 -14.16 10.37 -5.78
N ASN A 240 -14.98 10.28 -4.74
CA ASN A 240 -14.53 10.21 -3.37
C ASN A 240 -14.54 8.74 -2.93
N GLU A 241 -13.35 8.15 -2.82
CA GLU A 241 -13.13 6.78 -2.38
C GLU A 241 -12.90 6.70 -0.85
N GLY A 242 -12.97 7.84 -0.16
CA GLY A 242 -12.85 7.96 1.29
C GLY A 242 -14.16 7.69 2.05
N GLU A 243 -14.05 7.75 3.38
CA GLU A 243 -15.18 7.53 4.28
C GLU A 243 -15.85 8.84 4.72
N THR A 244 -15.25 9.99 4.40
CA THR A 244 -15.75 11.31 4.78
C THR A 244 -16.12 12.16 3.58
N ASP A 245 -17.12 13.03 3.74
CA ASP A 245 -17.48 14.01 2.72
C ASP A 245 -16.32 14.99 2.51
N GLN A 246 -15.97 15.25 1.25
CA GLN A 246 -14.84 16.09 0.90
C GLN A 246 -15.23 17.26 0.01
N ASP A 247 -14.59 18.40 0.27
CA ASP A 247 -14.68 19.60 -0.56
C ASP A 247 -13.33 19.87 -1.20
N ALA A 248 -13.32 20.11 -2.51
CA ALA A 248 -12.11 20.45 -3.25
C ALA A 248 -12.34 21.62 -4.23
N LEU A 249 -11.27 22.30 -4.60
CA LEU A 249 -11.25 23.29 -5.67
C LEU A 249 -10.75 22.62 -6.96
N LEU A 250 -11.68 22.42 -7.90
CA LEU A 250 -11.38 21.91 -9.23
C LEU A 250 -11.05 23.09 -10.16
N SER A 251 -9.81 23.16 -10.60
CA SER A 251 -9.29 24.18 -11.50
C SER A 251 -9.10 23.62 -12.91
N ILE A 252 -9.56 24.35 -13.92
CA ILE A 252 -9.39 24.02 -15.33
C ILE A 252 -8.46 25.06 -15.96
N SER A 253 -7.36 24.59 -16.53
CA SER A 253 -6.40 25.40 -17.29
C SER A 253 -6.45 25.01 -18.76
N LEU A 254 -6.39 26.00 -19.64
CA LEU A 254 -6.30 25.85 -21.09
C LEU A 254 -4.92 26.35 -21.52
N ASP A 255 -4.13 25.49 -22.16
CA ASP A 255 -2.77 25.81 -22.63
C ASP A 255 -1.94 26.54 -21.53
N ASP A 256 -1.90 25.95 -20.33
CA ASP A 256 -1.23 26.44 -19.11
C ASP A 256 -1.78 27.73 -18.49
N VAL A 257 -2.91 28.25 -18.97
CA VAL A 257 -3.59 29.43 -18.42
C VAL A 257 -4.87 29.03 -17.70
N LEU A 258 -5.00 29.40 -16.42
CA LEU A 258 -6.22 29.16 -15.64
C LEU A 258 -7.44 29.81 -16.33
N TYR A 259 -8.45 29.00 -16.61
CA TYR A 259 -9.68 29.42 -17.28
C TYR A 259 -10.87 29.55 -16.33
N ASP A 260 -11.11 28.53 -15.50
CA ASP A 260 -12.19 28.52 -14.51
C ASP A 260 -11.77 27.68 -13.29
N SER A 261 -12.39 27.93 -12.15
CA SER A 261 -12.19 27.14 -10.93
C SER A 261 -13.50 27.05 -10.15
N ARG A 262 -13.88 25.86 -9.70
CA ARG A 262 -15.13 25.64 -8.96
C ARG A 262 -14.90 24.82 -7.70
N ARG A 263 -15.52 25.25 -6.60
CA ARG A 263 -15.63 24.41 -5.40
C ARG A 263 -16.63 23.30 -5.69
N ILE A 264 -16.22 22.07 -5.46
CA ILE A 264 -17.07 20.89 -5.54
C ILE A 264 -17.14 20.23 -4.17
N SER A 265 -18.30 19.66 -3.86
CA SER A 265 -18.52 18.86 -2.66
C SER A 265 -18.91 17.46 -3.11
N VAL A 266 -18.16 16.45 -2.67
CA VAL A 266 -18.33 15.06 -3.07
C VAL A 266 -18.54 14.22 -1.81
N PRO A 267 -19.76 13.72 -1.58
CA PRO A 267 -20.03 12.85 -0.44
C PRO A 267 -19.18 11.58 -0.46
N ALA A 268 -18.94 11.01 0.73
CA ALA A 268 -18.18 9.77 0.89
C ALA A 268 -18.72 8.63 -0.01
N GLY A 269 -17.82 7.90 -0.67
CA GLY A 269 -18.16 6.77 -1.54
C GLY A 269 -19.01 7.13 -2.77
N SER A 270 -19.00 8.40 -3.19
CA SER A 270 -19.81 8.89 -4.30
C SER A 270 -18.98 9.64 -5.33
N ALA A 271 -19.59 9.95 -6.48
CA ALA A 271 -18.94 10.71 -7.54
C ALA A 271 -19.75 11.95 -7.90
N ALA A 272 -19.05 13.02 -8.23
CA ALA A 272 -19.60 14.25 -8.78
C ALA A 272 -19.07 14.43 -10.21
N SER A 273 -19.93 14.91 -11.11
CA SER A 273 -19.55 15.23 -12.48
C SER A 273 -19.84 16.68 -12.80
N VAL A 274 -18.93 17.34 -13.50
CA VAL A 274 -19.04 18.73 -13.88
C VAL A 274 -18.70 18.90 -15.36
N THR A 275 -19.40 19.82 -16.02
CA THR A 275 -19.23 20.11 -17.44
C THR A 275 -18.88 21.58 -17.65
N TRP A 276 -18.04 21.85 -18.65
CA TRP A 276 -17.70 23.19 -19.14
C TRP A 276 -17.92 23.30 -20.64
N GLU A 277 -18.34 24.48 -21.05
CA GLU A 277 -18.25 24.92 -22.44
C GLU A 277 -16.95 25.73 -22.59
N LEU A 278 -16.06 25.24 -23.46
CA LEU A 278 -14.74 25.79 -23.72
C LEU A 278 -14.71 26.47 -25.10
N PRO A 279 -13.88 27.51 -25.26
CA PRO A 279 -13.71 28.17 -26.55
C PRO A 279 -13.13 27.21 -27.60
N ALA A 280 -13.55 27.41 -28.86
CA ALA A 280 -12.98 26.71 -30.00
C ALA A 280 -11.47 27.03 -30.14
N GLY A 281 -10.69 26.05 -30.57
CA GLY A 281 -9.22 26.19 -30.75
C GLY A 281 -8.39 25.84 -29.51
N THR A 282 -9.01 25.37 -28.43
CA THR A 282 -8.30 24.81 -27.27
C THR A 282 -7.59 23.51 -27.69
N ALA A 283 -6.28 23.43 -27.46
CA ALA A 283 -5.49 22.24 -27.77
C ALA A 283 -5.31 21.32 -26.55
N VAL A 284 -4.85 21.87 -25.42
CA VAL A 284 -4.58 21.12 -24.21
C VAL A 284 -5.39 21.66 -23.05
N ILE A 285 -6.08 20.76 -22.36
CA ILE A 285 -6.86 21.05 -21.16
C ILE A 285 -6.26 20.28 -20.00
N GLN A 286 -6.00 20.98 -18.91
CA GLN A 286 -5.59 20.39 -17.64
C GLN A 286 -6.70 20.62 -16.61
N ALA A 287 -7.08 19.55 -15.90
CA ALA A 287 -7.90 19.61 -14.70
C ALA A 287 -7.03 19.29 -13.49
N GLN A 288 -7.17 20.06 -12.41
CA GLN A 288 -6.43 19.85 -11.17
C GLN A 288 -7.35 20.03 -9.96
N LEU A 289 -7.32 19.05 -9.05
CA LEU A 289 -7.90 19.14 -7.71
C LEU A 289 -6.89 19.77 -6.74
N SER A 290 -7.41 20.56 -5.82
CA SER A 290 -6.62 21.28 -4.82
C SER A 290 -7.48 21.65 -3.62
N GLU A 291 -6.84 22.05 -2.52
CA GLU A 291 -7.51 22.46 -1.27
C GLU A 291 -8.41 21.38 -0.63
N GLN A 292 -8.20 20.10 -0.94
CA GLN A 292 -8.74 18.98 -0.16
C GLN A 292 -8.06 18.88 1.21
N ALA A 293 -8.81 18.40 2.20
CA ALA A 293 -8.35 18.33 3.58
C ALA A 293 -7.34 17.18 3.79
N ASP A 294 -7.66 16.01 3.26
CA ASP A 294 -6.88 14.78 3.38
C ASP A 294 -6.98 13.99 2.07
N ASP A 295 -5.84 13.76 1.42
CA ASP A 295 -5.74 12.93 0.24
C ASP A 295 -4.43 12.12 0.28
N ASN A 296 -4.57 10.80 0.11
CA ASN A 296 -3.45 9.88 0.22
C ASN A 296 -2.81 9.54 -1.11
N LEU A 297 -3.40 9.89 -2.27
CA LEU A 297 -2.82 9.61 -3.58
C LEU A 297 -2.84 10.84 -4.50
N PRO A 298 -1.90 11.79 -4.32
CA PRO A 298 -1.86 13.01 -5.14
C PRO A 298 -1.62 12.80 -6.64
N LEU A 299 -1.34 11.56 -7.06
CA LEU A 299 -1.11 11.18 -8.44
C LEU A 299 -2.38 11.31 -9.28
N ASP A 300 -3.57 11.11 -8.69
CA ASP A 300 -4.86 11.17 -9.38
C ASP A 300 -5.57 12.53 -9.24
N ASP A 301 -4.91 13.52 -8.63
CA ASP A 301 -5.39 14.90 -8.50
C ASP A 301 -5.32 15.70 -9.80
N THR A 302 -4.60 15.22 -10.81
CA THR A 302 -4.37 15.95 -12.06
C THR A 302 -4.65 15.07 -13.27
N ALA A 303 -5.41 15.60 -14.22
CA ALA A 303 -5.71 14.95 -15.48
C ALA A 303 -5.53 15.91 -16.65
N TRP A 304 -5.17 15.35 -17.81
CA TRP A 304 -5.05 16.09 -19.06
C TRP A 304 -5.97 15.51 -20.12
N ALA A 305 -6.56 16.39 -20.92
CA ALA A 305 -7.28 16.03 -22.13
C ALA A 305 -6.76 16.90 -23.27
N ALA A 306 -6.32 16.26 -24.34
CA ALA A 306 -6.05 16.94 -25.58
C ALA A 306 -7.34 16.97 -26.41
N HIS A 307 -7.70 18.13 -26.93
CA HIS A 307 -8.69 18.25 -27.98
C HIS A 307 -7.94 18.68 -29.24
N GLU A 308 -7.91 17.83 -30.26
CA GLU A 308 -7.43 18.22 -31.58
C GLU A 308 -8.49 19.13 -32.21
N GLY A 309 -8.56 20.35 -31.71
CA GLY A 309 -9.42 21.41 -32.21
C GLY A 309 -8.94 21.85 -33.58
N GLY A 310 -9.30 21.08 -34.62
CA GLY A 310 -9.20 21.52 -36.01
C GLY A 310 -7.80 21.88 -36.49
N VAL A 311 -6.72 21.36 -35.89
CA VAL A 311 -5.43 21.37 -36.58
C VAL A 311 -5.61 20.44 -37.77
N SER A 312 -5.79 21.00 -38.96
CA SER A 312 -5.78 20.18 -40.15
C SER A 312 -4.36 19.62 -40.27
N ASN A 313 -4.17 18.37 -39.89
CA ASN A 313 -2.94 17.65 -40.11
C ASN A 313 -2.67 17.73 -41.61
N ARG A 314 -1.62 18.47 -41.98
CA ARG A 314 -1.27 18.68 -43.38
C ARG A 314 -0.65 17.40 -43.90
N ALA A 315 -1.34 16.72 -44.81
CA ALA A 315 -0.86 15.50 -45.44
C ALA A 315 -0.40 15.82 -46.85
N LEU A 316 0.90 15.73 -47.13
CA LEU A 316 1.40 15.82 -48.50
C LEU A 316 1.33 14.45 -49.16
N LEU A 317 0.46 14.32 -50.16
CA LEU A 317 0.39 13.16 -51.04
C LEU A 317 1.39 13.34 -52.19
N VAL A 318 2.48 12.57 -52.15
CA VAL A 318 3.48 12.52 -53.23
C VAL A 318 3.14 11.36 -54.16
N THR A 319 2.63 11.66 -55.35
CA THR A 319 2.19 10.65 -56.33
C THR A 319 2.16 11.21 -57.75
N ASP A 320 2.33 10.35 -58.75
CA ASP A 320 2.09 10.69 -60.17
C ASP A 320 0.58 10.89 -60.49
N GLY A 321 -0.30 10.58 -59.52
CA GLY A 321 -1.75 10.78 -59.56
C GLY A 321 -2.49 9.56 -59.02
N ASN A 322 -3.27 9.73 -57.95
CA ASN A 322 -4.07 8.65 -57.38
C ASN A 322 -5.38 9.18 -56.75
N LEU A 323 -6.42 9.24 -57.59
CA LEU A 323 -7.74 9.73 -57.22
C LEU A 323 -8.33 9.03 -55.97
N PHE A 324 -8.01 7.75 -55.76
CA PHE A 324 -8.53 7.00 -54.61
C PHE A 324 -7.89 7.45 -53.30
N LEU A 325 -6.57 7.70 -53.29
CA LEU A 325 -5.87 8.21 -52.12
C LEU A 325 -6.24 9.68 -51.85
N GLU A 326 -6.45 10.47 -52.90
CA GLU A 326 -6.91 11.85 -52.79
C GLU A 326 -8.29 11.93 -52.13
N GLN A 327 -9.25 11.11 -52.59
CA GLN A 327 -10.57 11.07 -51.99
C GLN A 327 -10.55 10.47 -50.58
N ALA A 328 -9.72 9.46 -50.33
CA ALA A 328 -9.58 8.88 -48.99
C ALA A 328 -9.05 9.91 -47.99
N LEU A 329 -8.03 10.69 -48.35
CA LEU A 329 -7.46 11.73 -47.49
C LEU A 329 -8.41 12.93 -47.31
N GLY A 330 -9.14 13.33 -48.36
CA GLY A 330 -10.08 14.45 -48.29
C GLY A 330 -11.34 14.19 -47.45
N VAL A 331 -11.65 12.93 -47.15
CA VAL A 331 -12.79 12.56 -46.29
C VAL A 331 -12.38 12.44 -44.82
N LEU A 332 -11.08 12.35 -44.52
CA LEU A 332 -10.62 12.22 -43.14
C LEU A 332 -10.81 13.55 -42.39
N PRO A 333 -11.62 13.56 -41.31
CA PRO A 333 -11.81 14.77 -40.52
C PRO A 333 -10.47 15.19 -39.90
N GLY A 334 -10.14 16.48 -40.01
CA GLY A 334 -8.90 17.02 -39.46
C GLY A 334 -7.65 16.80 -40.31
N ILE A 335 -7.77 16.44 -41.60
CA ILE A 335 -6.64 16.41 -42.55
C ILE A 335 -6.85 17.43 -43.67
N GLU A 336 -5.82 18.23 -43.95
CA GLU A 336 -5.75 19.07 -45.15
C GLU A 336 -4.75 18.43 -46.12
N ALA A 337 -5.24 17.90 -47.23
CA ALA A 337 -4.42 17.17 -48.19
C ALA A 337 -3.78 18.13 -49.21
N PHE A 338 -2.46 18.02 -49.37
CA PHE A 338 -1.66 18.73 -50.37
C PHE A 338 -1.12 17.73 -51.39
N LYS A 339 -0.82 18.20 -52.61
CA LYS A 339 -0.35 17.36 -53.72
C LYS A 339 1.05 17.80 -54.16
N ALA A 340 1.91 16.83 -54.43
CA ALA A 340 3.18 17.05 -55.14
C ALA A 340 3.48 15.86 -56.06
N ALA A 341 4.04 16.13 -57.23
CA ALA A 341 4.61 15.06 -58.05
C ALA A 341 5.96 14.63 -57.45
N PRO A 342 6.41 13.37 -57.63
CA PRO A 342 7.67 12.86 -57.08
C PRO A 342 8.90 13.70 -57.42
N ASP A 343 8.83 14.45 -58.53
CA ASP A 343 9.93 15.23 -59.10
C ASP A 343 9.86 16.73 -58.77
N THR A 344 8.90 17.14 -57.93
CA THR A 344 8.69 18.57 -57.61
C THR A 344 9.57 18.98 -56.44
N ASP A 345 10.44 19.96 -56.63
CA ASP A 345 11.21 20.56 -55.54
C ASP A 345 10.25 21.21 -54.53
N LEU A 346 10.39 20.86 -53.25
CA LEU A 346 9.61 21.47 -52.17
C LEU A 346 10.12 22.89 -51.92
N ILE A 347 9.40 23.87 -52.45
CA ILE A 347 9.62 25.29 -52.15
C ILE A 347 8.98 25.56 -50.79
N TYR A 348 9.70 26.21 -49.87
CA TYR A 348 9.19 26.59 -48.56
C TYR A 348 8.97 28.11 -48.50
N ASN A 349 7.84 28.53 -47.95
CA ASN A 349 7.56 29.90 -47.52
C ASN A 349 8.52 30.29 -46.38
N GLU A 350 8.65 31.60 -46.10
CA GLU A 350 9.55 32.12 -45.04
C GLU A 350 9.21 31.60 -43.63
N ASP A 351 7.99 31.11 -43.42
CA ASP A 351 7.55 30.47 -42.17
C ASP A 351 7.84 28.96 -42.10
N GLY A 352 8.51 28.40 -43.11
CA GLY A 352 8.83 26.97 -43.21
C GLY A 352 7.65 26.11 -43.69
N SER A 353 6.52 26.71 -44.10
CA SER A 353 5.43 25.97 -44.73
C SER A 353 5.72 25.70 -46.22
N PRO A 354 5.43 24.52 -46.77
CA PRO A 354 5.61 24.27 -48.19
C PRO A 354 4.66 25.15 -49.03
N ALA A 355 5.22 25.83 -50.04
CA ALA A 355 4.51 26.62 -51.03
C ALA A 355 4.04 25.70 -52.16
N PHE A 356 2.76 25.31 -52.12
CA PHE A 356 2.15 24.51 -53.18
C PHE A 356 1.30 25.41 -54.10
N ASP A 357 1.36 25.17 -55.41
CA ASP A 357 0.36 25.70 -56.35
C ASP A 357 -0.94 24.90 -56.21
N LEU A 358 -2.06 25.62 -56.07
CA LEU A 358 -3.43 25.09 -55.92
C LEU A 358 -3.89 24.26 -57.12
#